data_AF-A0A7S2LKW8-F1
#
_entry.id   AF-A0A7S2LKW8-F1
#
_cell.length_a   1.000
_cell.length_b   1.000
_cell.length_c   1.000
_cell.angle_alpha   90.00
_cell.angle_beta   90.00
_cell.angle_gamma   90.00
#
_symmetry.space_group_name_H-M   'P 1'
#
loop_
_entity.id
_entity.type
_entity.pdbx_description
1 polymer ?
#
loop_
_entity_poly.entity_id
_entity_poly.type
_entity_poly.pdbx_seq_one_letter_code
_entity_poly.pdbx_strand_id
1 'polypeptide(L)'
;MNSPPIKRVKMEAAATDMTAPHCCCFSDIPVEPMAQIASYLVVPSQASLAVAIDYDFFSLLSGAQYVSPQSMQVSNGLAVLAGDQGGRDFEELEEDHRWDGTLDFGDVEKDLAVKLSDGDIQAILLHIDAVNHVKKLIVTNCISITGIGLGPLRGSTIIEQIDLSLVAKHESPILDPAPPISREHVLPILDSIINMEGCKLKLLQFPKAWRECQAREGKFYEFLSSFDSLLKNRDAALTCLRCNGNLPQDELMCTKFGGFGIQEDICYECTKHYCDTWRDSDCNFVSSCGQCERKYCGECVAIDRCKSCEYAYCVDVCKQFTDCSGNGCNEKVCSDCVAHKSCTKCNKVMCAVCLEHGEWEDSAAIVM
;
A
#
# COMPACT_ATOMS: atom_id res chain seq x y z
N MET A 1 -6.86 -40.46 -17.19
CA MET A 1 -7.06 -40.39 -15.73
C MET A 1 -8.45 -39.80 -15.52
N ASN A 2 -9.38 -40.59 -14.98
CA ASN A 2 -10.79 -40.19 -14.84
C ASN A 2 -10.94 -39.40 -13.55
N SER A 3 -11.35 -38.14 -13.65
CA SER A 3 -11.66 -37.30 -12.48
C SER A 3 -12.79 -37.93 -11.65
N PRO A 4 -12.69 -37.91 -10.31
CA PRO A 4 -13.73 -38.46 -9.45
C PRO A 4 -15.02 -37.62 -9.54
N PRO A 5 -16.20 -38.23 -9.38
CA PRO A 5 -17.48 -37.55 -9.51
C PRO A 5 -17.72 -36.60 -8.33
N ILE A 6 -18.04 -35.34 -8.64
CA ILE A 6 -18.46 -34.32 -7.68
C ILE A 6 -19.80 -34.76 -7.05
N LYS A 7 -19.78 -35.14 -5.76
CA LYS A 7 -20.99 -35.42 -4.99
C LYS A 7 -21.71 -34.11 -4.66
N ARG A 8 -22.83 -33.85 -5.32
CA ARG A 8 -23.75 -32.77 -4.94
C ARG A 8 -24.50 -33.19 -3.68
N VAL A 9 -24.29 -32.48 -2.57
CA VAL A 9 -25.10 -32.63 -1.35
C VAL A 9 -26.46 -32.00 -1.63
N LYS A 10 -27.51 -32.81 -1.59
CA LYS A 10 -28.89 -32.37 -1.76
C LYS A 10 -29.40 -31.93 -0.39
N MET A 11 -29.55 -30.62 -0.17
CA MET A 11 -30.23 -30.10 1.02
C MET A 11 -31.72 -30.40 0.89
N GLU A 12 -32.24 -31.28 1.74
CA GLU A 12 -33.68 -31.56 1.81
C GLU A 12 -34.36 -30.48 2.66
N ALA A 13 -35.18 -29.65 2.00
CA ALA A 13 -36.00 -28.65 2.67
C ALA A 13 -37.18 -29.34 3.37
N ALA A 14 -37.24 -29.25 4.70
CA ALA A 14 -38.40 -29.66 5.47
C ALA A 14 -39.54 -28.64 5.24
N ALA A 15 -40.72 -29.14 4.87
CA ALA A 15 -41.91 -28.32 4.67
C ALA A 15 -42.52 -27.93 6.02
N THR A 16 -42.23 -26.72 6.49
CA THR A 16 -42.89 -26.09 7.64
C THR A 16 -43.87 -25.00 7.18
N ASP A 17 -44.96 -24.91 7.94
CA ASP A 17 -46.19 -24.14 7.73
C ASP A 17 -45.94 -22.62 7.49
N MET A 18 -46.55 -22.05 6.46
CA MET A 18 -46.26 -20.71 5.91
C MET A 18 -47.08 -19.59 6.57
N THR A 19 -46.99 -19.40 7.89
CA THR A 19 -47.69 -18.32 8.60
C THR A 19 -46.77 -17.29 9.29
N ALA A 20 -45.74 -16.84 8.57
CA ALA A 20 -45.08 -15.52 8.69
C ALA A 20 -43.95 -15.47 7.66
N PRO A 21 -43.61 -14.32 7.05
CA PRO A 21 -42.35 -14.20 6.32
C PRO A 21 -41.22 -14.30 7.35
N HIS A 22 -40.73 -15.52 7.59
CA HIS A 22 -39.48 -15.75 8.30
C HIS A 22 -38.39 -15.06 7.48
N CYS A 23 -38.01 -13.87 7.91
CA CYS A 23 -36.80 -13.21 7.45
C CYS A 23 -35.65 -14.11 7.92
N CYS A 24 -35.09 -14.92 7.02
CA CYS A 24 -33.85 -15.64 7.30
C CYS A 24 -32.79 -14.58 7.56
N CYS A 25 -32.41 -14.42 8.82
CA CYS A 25 -31.36 -13.48 9.18
C CYS A 25 -30.03 -14.09 8.74
N PHE A 26 -29.08 -13.24 8.35
CA PHE A 26 -27.75 -13.69 7.96
C PHE A 26 -27.03 -14.42 9.12
N SER A 27 -27.41 -14.10 10.36
CA SER A 27 -27.01 -14.77 11.59
C SER A 27 -27.46 -16.23 11.71
N ASP A 28 -28.44 -16.67 10.90
CA ASP A 28 -28.93 -18.05 10.90
C ASP A 28 -28.04 -18.97 10.04
N ILE A 29 -27.07 -18.41 9.31
CA ILE A 29 -26.10 -19.18 8.54
C ILE A 29 -25.06 -19.73 9.53
N PRO A 30 -24.78 -21.06 9.54
CA PRO A 30 -23.74 -21.62 10.39
C PRO A 30 -22.38 -20.96 10.12
N VAL A 31 -21.56 -20.86 11.16
CA VAL A 31 -20.25 -20.18 11.09
C VAL A 31 -19.30 -20.92 10.14
N GLU A 32 -19.40 -22.24 10.06
CA GLU A 32 -18.48 -23.09 9.30
C GLU A 32 -18.52 -22.83 7.78
N PRO A 33 -19.68 -22.80 7.10
CA PRO A 33 -19.76 -22.35 5.71
C PRO A 33 -19.21 -20.95 5.48
N MET A 34 -19.41 -20.02 6.43
CA MET A 34 -18.97 -18.64 6.30
C MET A 34 -17.45 -18.52 6.45
N ALA A 35 -16.87 -19.24 7.40
CA ALA A 35 -15.43 -19.39 7.54
C ALA A 35 -14.81 -20.02 6.29
N GLN A 36 -15.47 -21.02 5.70
CA GLN A 36 -15.04 -21.63 4.45
C GLN A 36 -15.11 -20.66 3.27
N ILE A 37 -16.12 -19.79 3.19
CA ILE A 37 -16.19 -18.75 2.15
C ILE A 37 -15.10 -17.71 2.37
N ALA A 38 -14.91 -17.27 3.62
CA ALA A 38 -13.92 -16.27 3.99
C ALA A 38 -12.49 -16.71 3.65
N SER A 39 -12.15 -18.00 3.78
CA SER A 39 -10.80 -18.47 3.44
C SER A 39 -10.42 -18.30 1.95
N TYR A 40 -11.40 -18.07 1.07
CA TYR A 40 -11.17 -17.71 -0.35
C TYR A 40 -11.08 -16.20 -0.59
N LEU A 41 -11.36 -15.37 0.41
CA LEU A 41 -11.28 -13.92 0.32
C LEU A 41 -9.91 -13.43 0.75
N VAL A 42 -9.52 -12.26 0.25
CA VAL A 42 -8.34 -11.52 0.74
C VAL A 42 -8.61 -10.94 2.13
N VAL A 43 -7.58 -10.73 2.94
CA VAL A 43 -7.72 -10.33 4.36
C VAL A 43 -8.65 -9.13 4.60
N PRO A 44 -8.58 -8.02 3.85
CA PRO A 44 -9.54 -6.92 4.04
C PRO A 44 -10.98 -7.32 3.74
N SER A 45 -11.20 -8.21 2.77
CA SER A 45 -12.53 -8.72 2.42
C SER A 45 -13.03 -9.73 3.46
N GLN A 46 -12.15 -10.55 4.03
CA GLN A 46 -12.47 -11.42 5.17
C GLN A 46 -12.93 -10.59 6.37
N ALA A 47 -12.16 -9.55 6.72
CA ALA A 47 -12.50 -8.65 7.81
C ALA A 47 -13.82 -7.91 7.55
N SER A 48 -14.05 -7.46 6.31
CA SER A 48 -15.30 -6.82 5.91
C SER A 48 -16.49 -7.77 6.02
N LEU A 49 -16.33 -9.03 5.60
CA LEU A 49 -17.35 -10.06 5.73
C LEU A 49 -17.64 -10.36 7.20
N ALA A 50 -16.60 -10.47 8.03
CA ALA A 50 -16.75 -10.74 9.45
C ALA A 50 -17.45 -9.58 10.17
N VAL A 51 -17.11 -8.33 9.82
CA VAL A 51 -17.87 -7.13 10.24
C VAL A 51 -19.32 -7.23 9.79
N ALA A 52 -19.59 -7.61 8.54
CA ALA A 52 -20.97 -7.73 8.04
C ALA A 52 -21.79 -8.84 8.73
N ILE A 53 -21.15 -9.92 9.19
CA ILE A 53 -21.78 -10.99 9.98
C ILE A 53 -22.08 -10.50 11.40
N ASP A 54 -21.11 -9.82 12.03
CA ASP A 54 -21.22 -9.33 13.40
C ASP A 54 -22.14 -8.11 13.53
N TYR A 55 -22.33 -7.34 12.46
CA TYR A 55 -23.35 -6.30 12.38
C TYR A 55 -24.73 -6.97 12.36
N ASP A 56 -25.21 -7.28 13.56
CA ASP A 56 -26.56 -7.76 13.80
C ASP A 56 -27.54 -6.78 13.14
N PHE A 57 -28.17 -7.26 12.06
CA PHE A 57 -28.98 -6.49 11.10
C PHE A 57 -30.08 -5.64 11.80
N PHE A 58 -30.45 -6.00 13.03
CA PHE A 58 -31.39 -5.28 13.89
C PHE A 58 -30.96 -3.85 14.29
N SER A 59 -29.66 -3.53 14.32
CA SER A 59 -29.20 -2.17 14.67
C SER A 59 -29.46 -1.14 13.57
N LEU A 60 -29.51 -1.55 12.30
CA LEU A 60 -29.81 -0.66 11.17
C LEU A 60 -31.31 -0.34 11.02
N LEU A 61 -32.20 -1.22 11.49
CA LEU A 61 -33.66 -1.02 11.38
C LEU A 61 -34.27 -0.21 12.52
N SER A 62 -33.61 -0.11 13.67
CA SER A 62 -34.17 0.54 14.85
C SER A 62 -33.94 2.06 14.93
N GLY A 63 -33.15 2.64 14.02
CA GLY A 63 -32.81 4.07 14.07
C GLY A 63 -32.13 4.49 15.37
N ALA A 64 -31.62 3.53 16.15
CA ALA A 64 -30.99 3.77 17.43
C ALA A 64 -29.58 4.36 17.21
N GLN A 65 -29.34 5.48 17.89
CA GLN A 65 -28.05 6.15 17.92
C GLN A 65 -26.93 5.20 18.35
N TYR A 66 -25.88 5.12 17.54
CA TYR A 66 -24.50 4.75 17.87
C TYR A 66 -24.37 3.77 19.06
N VAL A 67 -24.52 2.47 18.79
CA VAL A 67 -24.17 1.44 19.78
C VAL A 67 -22.67 1.57 20.05
N SER A 68 -22.30 1.74 21.33
CA SER A 68 -20.91 1.88 21.76
C SER A 68 -20.10 0.66 21.27
N PRO A 69 -18.98 0.86 20.54
CA PRO A 69 -18.12 -0.23 20.08
C PRO A 69 -17.57 -1.15 21.19
N GLN A 70 -17.71 -0.75 22.46
CA GLN A 70 -17.20 -1.50 23.61
C GLN A 70 -17.96 -2.79 23.93
N SER A 71 -19.11 -3.08 23.30
CA SER A 71 -19.87 -4.33 23.55
C SER A 71 -19.81 -5.37 22.44
N MET A 72 -19.02 -5.18 21.38
CA MET A 72 -18.77 -6.22 20.39
C MET A 72 -17.86 -7.28 21.00
N GLN A 73 -18.40 -8.47 21.29
CA GLN A 73 -17.57 -9.62 21.66
C GLN A 73 -16.82 -10.08 20.40
N VAL A 74 -15.53 -9.78 20.34
CA VAL A 74 -14.56 -10.03 19.23
C VAL A 74 -14.37 -11.52 18.90
N SER A 75 -15.10 -12.44 19.55
CA SER A 75 -14.77 -13.86 19.54
C SER A 75 -15.02 -14.59 18.22
N ASN A 76 -16.00 -14.16 17.41
CA ASN A 76 -16.41 -14.97 16.25
C ASN A 76 -15.62 -14.67 14.98
N GLY A 77 -15.36 -13.40 14.66
CA GLY A 77 -14.69 -13.10 13.41
C GLY A 77 -13.17 -13.24 13.45
N LEU A 78 -12.55 -13.25 14.64
CA LEU A 78 -11.16 -13.70 14.77
C LEU A 78 -11.01 -15.18 14.39
N ALA A 79 -12.02 -16.02 14.68
CA ALA A 79 -12.03 -17.42 14.26
C ALA A 79 -12.17 -17.59 12.73
N VAL A 80 -12.90 -16.67 12.07
CA VAL A 80 -13.00 -16.61 10.61
C VAL A 80 -11.64 -16.28 9.97
N LEU A 81 -10.86 -15.36 10.58
CA LEU A 81 -9.52 -14.99 10.11
C LEU A 81 -8.45 -16.04 10.47
N ALA A 82 -8.59 -16.69 11.62
CA ALA A 82 -7.64 -17.69 12.11
C ALA A 82 -7.75 -19.04 11.38
N GLY A 83 -8.82 -19.26 10.60
CA GLY A 83 -9.01 -20.51 9.83
C GLY A 83 -8.99 -21.74 10.72
N ASP A 84 -9.54 -21.65 11.94
CA ASP A 84 -9.45 -22.70 12.96
C ASP A 84 -10.16 -23.99 12.48
N GLN A 85 -9.40 -24.87 11.83
CA GLN A 85 -9.84 -26.21 11.47
C GLN A 85 -9.71 -27.10 12.70
N GLY A 86 -10.71 -27.02 13.58
CA GLY A 86 -10.77 -27.83 14.79
C GLY A 86 -10.44 -29.32 14.55
N GLY A 87 -9.40 -29.79 15.23
CA GLY A 87 -9.26 -31.17 15.69
C GLY A 87 -9.04 -32.26 14.64
N ARG A 88 -8.14 -32.06 13.66
CA ARG A 88 -7.59 -33.19 12.90
C ARG A 88 -6.08 -33.30 13.12
N ASP A 89 -5.66 -34.46 13.63
CA ASP A 89 -4.27 -34.90 13.79
C ASP A 89 -3.54 -34.94 12.43
N PHE A 90 -3.14 -33.78 11.92
CA PHE A 90 -2.40 -33.62 10.66
C PHE A 90 -1.10 -32.85 10.92
N GLU A 91 -0.22 -33.48 11.70
CA GLU A 91 0.94 -32.87 12.37
C GLU A 91 2.15 -32.56 11.46
N GLU A 92 2.02 -32.47 10.12
CA GLU A 92 3.22 -32.39 9.26
C GLU A 92 3.14 -31.51 7.99
N LEU A 93 2.15 -30.60 7.85
CA LEU A 93 2.10 -29.63 6.73
C LEU A 93 1.69 -28.19 7.12
N GLU A 94 1.72 -27.81 8.41
CA GLU A 94 1.34 -26.47 8.88
C GLU A 94 2.52 -25.46 8.88
N GLU A 95 3.11 -25.19 7.73
CA GLU A 95 3.75 -23.87 7.49
C GLU A 95 2.81 -22.90 6.75
N ASP A 96 1.57 -23.33 6.50
CA ASP A 96 0.74 -22.79 5.43
C ASP A 96 -0.28 -21.74 5.94
N HIS A 97 -0.07 -20.49 5.51
CA HIS A 97 -1.03 -19.37 5.57
C HIS A 97 -1.14 -18.56 6.86
N ARG A 98 -0.06 -18.46 7.66
CA ARG A 98 -0.02 -17.43 8.70
C ARG A 98 -0.02 -16.04 8.05
N TRP A 99 -1.09 -15.28 8.26
CA TRP A 99 -1.18 -13.87 7.85
C TRP A 99 0.10 -13.12 8.28
N ASP A 100 0.75 -12.47 7.32
CA ASP A 100 2.05 -11.79 7.51
C ASP A 100 1.92 -10.47 8.30
N GLY A 101 0.68 -10.04 8.57
CA GLY A 101 0.32 -8.77 9.19
C GLY A 101 0.10 -7.64 8.17
N THR A 102 0.01 -7.93 6.88
CA THR A 102 -0.28 -6.93 5.83
C THR A 102 -1.78 -6.81 5.61
N LEU A 103 -2.31 -5.60 5.80
CA LEU A 103 -3.66 -5.21 5.41
C LEU A 103 -3.58 -4.21 4.25
N ASP A 104 -3.71 -4.71 3.02
CA ASP A 104 -3.69 -3.91 1.79
C ASP A 104 -5.08 -3.86 1.15
N PHE A 105 -5.70 -2.67 1.18
CA PHE A 105 -7.00 -2.44 0.53
C PHE A 105 -6.91 -2.44 -1.01
N GLY A 106 -5.71 -2.51 -1.58
CA GLY A 106 -5.50 -2.72 -3.02
C GLY A 106 -5.94 -4.10 -3.50
N ASP A 107 -6.05 -5.06 -2.57
CA ASP A 107 -6.59 -6.39 -2.84
C ASP A 107 -8.13 -6.40 -2.91
N VAL A 108 -8.78 -5.32 -2.47
CA VAL A 108 -10.22 -5.11 -2.63
C VAL A 108 -10.49 -4.53 -4.01
N GLU A 109 -11.57 -4.97 -4.66
CA GLU A 109 -12.00 -4.40 -5.93
C GLU A 109 -12.12 -2.87 -5.82
N LYS A 110 -11.54 -2.15 -6.79
CA LYS A 110 -11.45 -0.68 -6.77
C LYS A 110 -12.81 -0.02 -6.54
N ASP A 111 -13.86 -0.51 -7.19
CA ASP A 111 -15.23 0.00 -7.07
C ASP A 111 -15.88 -0.23 -5.69
N LEU A 112 -15.35 -1.16 -4.90
CA LEU A 112 -15.74 -1.38 -3.51
C LEU A 112 -14.88 -0.54 -2.57
N ALA A 113 -13.56 -0.51 -2.77
CA ALA A 113 -12.64 0.26 -1.95
C ALA A 113 -12.99 1.76 -1.91
N VAL A 114 -13.38 2.34 -3.06
CA VAL A 114 -13.80 3.75 -3.14
C VAL A 114 -15.06 4.06 -2.32
N LYS A 115 -15.88 3.06 -1.99
CA LYS A 115 -17.11 3.21 -1.19
C LYS A 115 -16.88 3.06 0.31
N LEU A 116 -15.70 2.58 0.72
CA LEU A 116 -15.39 2.42 2.14
C LEU A 116 -15.28 3.79 2.81
N SER A 117 -16.06 3.95 3.87
CA SER A 117 -16.07 5.12 4.74
C SER A 117 -15.12 4.96 5.92
N ASP A 118 -14.87 6.03 6.68
CA ASP A 118 -14.13 5.94 7.94
C ASP A 118 -14.77 4.94 8.92
N GLY A 119 -16.10 4.79 8.91
CA GLY A 119 -16.80 3.83 9.77
C GLY A 119 -16.49 2.38 9.39
N ASP A 120 -16.44 2.09 8.09
CA ASP A 120 -16.09 0.75 7.58
C ASP A 120 -14.65 0.40 7.91
N ILE A 121 -13.70 1.33 7.67
CA ILE A 121 -12.29 1.14 8.01
C ILE A 121 -12.11 0.96 9.52
N GLN A 122 -12.79 1.76 10.35
CA GLN A 122 -12.72 1.63 11.79
C GLN A 122 -13.22 0.27 12.26
N ALA A 123 -14.36 -0.18 11.73
CA ALA A 123 -14.94 -1.48 12.07
C ALA A 123 -13.99 -2.62 11.70
N ILE A 124 -13.43 -2.59 10.48
CA ILE A 124 -12.43 -3.56 10.02
C ILE A 124 -11.22 -3.59 10.96
N LEU A 125 -10.62 -2.44 11.27
CA LEU A 125 -9.42 -2.37 12.09
C LEU A 125 -9.66 -2.82 13.54
N LEU A 126 -10.83 -2.51 14.12
CA LEU A 126 -11.20 -3.00 15.45
C LEU A 126 -11.39 -4.52 15.45
N HIS A 127 -12.06 -5.03 14.43
CA HIS A 127 -12.44 -6.42 14.34
C HIS A 127 -11.23 -7.36 14.18
N ILE A 128 -10.20 -6.92 13.46
CA ILE A 128 -8.93 -7.69 13.32
C ILE A 128 -7.92 -7.41 14.43
N ASP A 129 -8.30 -6.62 15.44
CA ASP A 129 -7.40 -6.12 16.48
C ASP A 129 -6.09 -5.53 15.89
N ALA A 130 -6.27 -4.59 14.96
CA ALA A 130 -5.19 -4.09 14.11
C ALA A 130 -4.01 -3.51 14.90
N VAL A 131 -4.27 -2.93 16.07
CA VAL A 131 -3.24 -2.36 16.95
C VAL A 131 -2.16 -3.39 17.32
N ASN A 132 -2.53 -4.67 17.44
CA ASN A 132 -1.66 -5.77 17.85
C ASN A 132 -1.27 -6.72 16.71
N HIS A 133 -1.96 -6.69 15.56
CA HIS A 133 -1.73 -7.65 14.47
C HIS A 133 -1.31 -7.06 13.12
N VAL A 134 -1.65 -5.81 12.81
CA VAL A 134 -1.27 -5.17 11.53
C VAL A 134 0.14 -4.59 11.59
N LYS A 135 1.05 -5.18 10.81
CA LYS A 135 2.41 -4.68 10.57
C LYS A 135 2.49 -3.72 9.40
N LYS A 136 1.68 -3.92 8.36
CA LYS A 136 1.64 -3.04 7.18
C LYS A 136 0.21 -2.67 6.88
N LEU A 137 -0.09 -1.37 6.88
CA LEU A 137 -1.38 -0.85 6.47
C LEU A 137 -1.23 -0.08 5.16
N ILE A 138 -1.96 -0.47 4.13
CA ILE A 138 -1.96 0.20 2.82
C ILE A 138 -3.42 0.48 2.46
N VAL A 139 -3.83 1.76 2.49
CA VAL A 139 -5.23 2.18 2.23
C VAL A 139 -5.48 2.52 0.76
N THR A 140 -4.92 1.72 -0.15
CA THR A 140 -5.08 1.87 -1.60
C THR A 140 -6.55 1.99 -2.00
N ASN A 141 -6.88 2.91 -2.91
CA ASN A 141 -8.23 3.16 -3.45
C ASN A 141 -9.30 3.60 -2.43
N CYS A 142 -9.01 3.68 -1.13
CA CYS A 142 -9.93 4.17 -0.10
C CYS A 142 -10.07 5.70 -0.13
N ILE A 143 -10.39 6.28 -1.29
CA ILE A 143 -10.36 7.73 -1.53
C ILE A 143 -11.43 8.53 -0.78
N SER A 144 -12.42 7.86 -0.18
CA SER A 144 -13.53 8.50 0.54
C SER A 144 -13.24 8.73 2.04
N ILE A 145 -12.10 8.26 2.56
CA ILE A 145 -11.78 8.35 3.99
C ILE A 145 -11.22 9.72 4.36
N THR A 146 -11.64 10.23 5.52
CA THR A 146 -11.11 11.48 6.11
C THR A 146 -9.94 11.23 7.05
N GLY A 147 -9.70 9.97 7.42
CA GLY A 147 -8.64 9.52 8.33
C GLY A 147 -9.10 9.29 9.77
N ILE A 148 -10.36 9.61 10.10
CA ILE A 148 -10.98 9.33 11.41
C ILE A 148 -10.99 7.81 11.68
N GLY A 149 -11.25 7.02 10.64
CA GLY A 149 -11.37 5.57 10.71
C GLY A 149 -10.10 4.85 11.13
N LEU A 150 -8.94 5.52 11.02
CA LEU A 150 -7.63 4.98 11.41
C LEU A 150 -7.40 5.01 12.94
N GLY A 151 -8.34 5.56 13.71
CA GLY A 151 -8.28 5.67 15.17
C GLY A 151 -7.87 4.39 15.92
N PRO A 152 -8.29 3.18 15.52
CA PRO A 152 -7.91 1.93 16.18
C PRO A 152 -6.40 1.63 16.17
N LEU A 153 -5.59 2.29 15.34
CA LEU A 153 -4.13 2.08 15.31
C LEU A 153 -3.37 2.84 16.41
N ARG A 154 -4.06 3.71 17.16
CA ARG A 154 -3.44 4.49 18.23
C ARG A 154 -2.69 3.59 19.21
N GLY A 155 -1.44 3.96 19.50
CA GLY A 155 -0.60 3.24 20.45
C GLY A 155 -0.05 1.91 19.93
N SER A 156 -0.20 1.60 18.64
CA SER A 156 0.39 0.39 18.06
C SER A 156 1.91 0.41 18.21
N THR A 157 2.47 -0.67 18.75
CA THR A 157 3.92 -0.89 18.85
C THR A 157 4.46 -1.79 17.74
N ILE A 158 3.57 -2.50 17.02
CA ILE A 158 3.96 -3.53 16.06
C ILE A 158 3.93 -3.07 14.60
N ILE A 159 3.22 -1.97 14.30
CA ILE A 159 3.11 -1.46 12.94
C ILE A 159 4.48 -0.98 12.42
N GLU A 160 4.83 -1.40 11.22
CA GLU A 160 6.11 -1.13 10.55
C GLU A 160 5.94 -0.20 9.35
N GLN A 161 4.80 -0.24 8.66
CA GLN A 161 4.53 0.56 7.46
C GLN A 161 3.09 1.06 7.43
N ILE A 162 2.90 2.33 7.07
CA ILE A 162 1.59 2.91 6.75
C ILE A 162 1.70 3.66 5.42
N ASP A 163 0.94 3.23 4.41
CA ASP A 163 0.80 3.95 3.13
C ASP A 163 -0.58 4.62 3.05
N LEU A 164 -0.56 5.96 3.07
CA LEU A 164 -1.70 6.87 2.97
C LEU A 164 -1.79 7.57 1.60
N SER A 165 -1.10 7.07 0.57
CA SER A 165 -1.12 7.67 -0.78
C SER A 165 -2.47 7.51 -1.49
N LEU A 166 -3.32 6.57 -1.04
CA LEU A 166 -4.65 6.25 -1.57
C LEU A 166 -4.68 5.77 -3.02
N VAL A 167 -3.53 5.60 -3.67
CA VAL A 167 -3.38 5.13 -5.04
C VAL A 167 -2.69 3.78 -5.07
N ALA A 168 -2.97 2.98 -6.08
CA ALA A 168 -2.35 1.67 -6.20
C ALA A 168 -0.83 1.78 -6.39
N LYS A 169 -0.13 0.65 -6.23
CA LYS A 169 1.29 0.57 -6.59
C LYS A 169 1.44 0.99 -8.06
N HIS A 170 2.48 1.79 -8.33
CA HIS A 170 2.81 2.28 -9.68
C HIS A 170 1.82 3.26 -10.32
N GLU A 171 0.71 3.61 -9.65
CA GLU A 171 -0.14 4.73 -10.07
C GLU A 171 0.46 6.08 -9.64
N SER A 172 0.10 7.14 -10.36
CA SER A 172 0.49 8.50 -9.97
C SER A 172 -0.18 8.90 -8.66
N PRO A 173 0.51 9.51 -7.69
CA PRO A 173 -0.08 9.89 -6.41
C PRO A 173 -0.92 11.17 -6.48
N ILE A 174 -1.09 11.75 -7.67
CA ILE A 174 -1.90 12.95 -7.91
C ILE A 174 -3.36 12.50 -8.09
N LEU A 175 -4.23 12.97 -7.19
CA LEU A 175 -5.67 12.73 -7.24
C LEU A 175 -6.40 14.05 -7.51
N ASP A 176 -7.38 14.02 -8.42
CA ASP A 176 -8.26 15.13 -8.74
C ASP A 176 -9.73 14.69 -8.61
N PRO A 177 -10.50 15.18 -7.62
CA PRO A 177 -10.10 16.19 -6.63
C PRO A 177 -9.08 15.65 -5.60
N ALA A 178 -8.43 16.57 -4.89
CA ALA A 178 -7.54 16.23 -3.78
C ALA A 178 -8.31 15.40 -2.73
N PRO A 179 -7.68 14.37 -2.13
CA PRO A 179 -8.38 13.44 -1.26
C PRO A 179 -8.83 14.12 0.05
N PRO A 180 -9.97 13.70 0.64
CA PRO A 180 -10.53 14.29 1.85
C PRO A 180 -9.76 13.93 3.14
N ILE A 181 -8.76 13.06 3.07
CA ILE A 181 -7.94 12.67 4.21
C ILE A 181 -7.25 13.88 4.86
N SER A 182 -7.55 14.10 6.15
CA SER A 182 -7.15 15.30 6.88
C SER A 182 -5.96 15.05 7.81
N ARG A 183 -4.98 15.97 7.75
CA ARG A 183 -3.84 16.02 8.69
C ARG A 183 -4.31 16.09 10.14
N GLU A 184 -5.41 16.79 10.41
CA GLU A 184 -5.91 17.02 11.76
C GLU A 184 -6.41 15.73 12.43
N HIS A 185 -6.91 14.78 11.64
CA HIS A 185 -7.37 13.48 12.15
C HIS A 185 -6.22 12.47 12.26
N VAL A 186 -5.34 12.44 11.26
CA VAL A 186 -4.31 11.41 11.14
C VAL A 186 -3.07 11.70 11.98
N LEU A 187 -2.58 12.94 12.04
CA LEU A 187 -1.35 13.26 12.78
C LEU A 187 -1.42 12.85 14.26
N PRO A 188 -2.53 13.11 15.00
CA PRO A 188 -2.64 12.65 16.39
C PRO A 188 -2.60 11.12 16.55
N ILE A 189 -2.92 10.34 15.51
CA ILE A 189 -2.82 8.87 15.51
C ILE A 189 -1.36 8.47 15.31
N LEU A 190 -0.69 9.07 14.32
CA LEU A 190 0.73 8.81 14.06
C LEU A 190 1.61 9.24 15.25
N ASP A 191 1.35 10.41 15.84
CA ASP A 191 1.97 10.89 17.07
C ASP A 191 1.83 9.86 18.20
N SER A 192 0.62 9.30 18.35
CA SER A 192 0.35 8.27 19.35
C SER A 192 1.14 6.98 19.11
N ILE A 193 1.51 6.66 17.86
CA ILE A 193 2.31 5.47 17.51
C ILE A 193 3.79 5.74 17.77
N ILE A 194 4.33 6.88 17.29
CA ILE A 194 5.76 7.18 17.41
C ILE A 194 6.20 7.45 18.85
N ASN A 195 5.28 7.92 19.70
CA ASN A 195 5.55 8.15 21.12
C ASN A 195 5.52 6.87 21.97
N MET A 196 5.19 5.71 21.39
CA MET A 196 5.24 4.44 22.11
C MET A 196 6.68 3.92 22.19
N GLU A 197 7.05 3.49 23.40
CA GLU A 197 8.30 2.76 23.61
C GLU A 197 8.30 1.47 22.79
N GLY A 198 9.41 1.20 22.09
CA GLY A 198 9.54 0.01 21.26
C GLY A 198 8.65 -0.03 20.01
N CYS A 199 8.07 1.11 19.59
CA CYS A 199 7.38 1.20 18.31
C CYS A 199 8.27 0.67 17.16
N LYS A 200 7.66 0.09 16.12
CA LYS A 200 8.37 -0.53 14.98
C LYS A 200 8.19 0.22 13.67
N LEU A 201 7.52 1.37 13.68
CA LEU A 201 7.20 2.13 12.46
C LEU A 201 8.49 2.57 11.75
N LYS A 202 8.68 2.12 10.52
CA LYS A 202 9.84 2.38 9.66
C LYS A 202 9.48 3.25 8.46
N LEU A 203 8.30 3.04 7.88
CA LEU A 203 7.92 3.67 6.61
C LEU A 203 6.53 4.32 6.67
N LEU A 204 6.46 5.58 6.25
CA LEU A 204 5.27 6.40 6.10
C LEU A 204 5.24 6.99 4.69
N GLN A 205 4.18 6.68 3.95
CA GLN A 205 3.90 7.31 2.66
C GLN A 205 2.71 8.25 2.82
N PHE A 206 2.94 9.56 2.64
CA PHE A 206 1.88 10.58 2.79
C PHE A 206 1.15 10.87 1.47
N PRO A 207 -0.11 11.34 1.54
CA PRO A 207 -0.82 11.88 0.38
C PRO A 207 0.00 12.97 -0.30
N LYS A 208 -0.01 13.02 -1.65
CA LYS A 208 0.70 14.06 -2.41
C LYS A 208 0.29 15.47 -1.99
N ALA A 209 -1.01 15.69 -1.76
CA ALA A 209 -1.57 16.97 -1.33
C ALA A 209 -0.95 17.49 -0.01
N TRP A 210 -0.52 16.60 0.89
CA TRP A 210 0.14 17.02 2.14
C TRP A 210 1.59 17.43 1.90
N ARG A 211 2.27 16.76 0.96
CA ARG A 211 3.66 17.03 0.57
C ARG A 211 3.81 18.35 -0.20
N GLU A 212 2.78 18.74 -0.96
CA GLU A 212 2.75 20.01 -1.70
C GLU A 212 2.40 21.22 -0.83
N CYS A 213 1.69 21.01 0.28
CA CYS A 213 1.36 22.04 1.25
C CYS A 213 2.59 22.35 2.14
N GLN A 214 3.61 23.00 1.55
CA GLN A 214 4.92 23.26 2.16
C GLN A 214 4.92 24.39 3.21
N ALA A 215 3.85 24.52 4.00
CA ALA A 215 3.90 25.39 5.16
C ALA A 215 4.97 24.81 6.11
N ARG A 216 6.14 25.46 6.17
CA ARG A 216 7.25 25.10 7.07
C ARG A 216 6.88 25.23 8.56
N GLU A 217 5.68 25.70 8.83
CA GLU A 217 5.13 25.91 10.15
C GLU A 217 3.83 25.10 10.26
N GLY A 218 3.72 24.32 11.33
CA GLY A 218 2.51 23.58 11.67
C GLY A 218 2.78 22.15 12.12
N LYS A 219 1.70 21.51 12.61
CA LYS A 219 1.73 20.17 13.20
C LYS A 219 2.34 19.10 12.30
N PHE A 220 2.23 19.24 10.97
CA PHE A 220 2.83 18.28 10.05
C PHE A 220 4.36 18.35 10.04
N TYR A 221 4.94 19.56 10.04
CA TYR A 221 6.39 19.72 10.13
C TYR A 221 6.94 19.23 11.48
N GLU A 222 6.23 19.54 12.58
CA GLU A 222 6.55 19.05 13.93
C GLU A 222 6.53 17.51 14.00
N PHE A 223 5.52 16.89 13.39
CA PHE A 223 5.44 15.43 13.25
C PHE A 223 6.64 14.88 12.47
N LEU A 224 6.95 15.44 11.29
CA LEU A 224 8.08 14.99 10.46
C LEU A 224 9.40 15.08 11.22
N SER A 225 9.61 16.15 11.99
CA SER A 225 10.80 16.35 12.82
C SER A 225 10.90 15.30 13.94
N SER A 226 9.77 14.98 14.56
CA SER A 226 9.70 13.97 15.63
C SER A 226 9.95 12.57 15.09
N PHE A 227 9.36 12.25 13.93
CA PHE A 227 9.55 10.96 13.27
C PHE A 227 10.98 10.77 12.77
N ASP A 228 11.57 11.80 12.13
CA ASP A 228 12.98 11.79 11.71
C ASP A 228 13.93 11.57 12.91
N SER A 229 13.66 12.25 14.04
CA SER A 229 14.41 12.04 15.28
C SER A 229 14.28 10.61 15.82
N LEU A 230 13.07 10.03 15.76
CA LEU A 230 12.82 8.65 16.16
C LEU A 230 13.60 7.65 15.29
N LEU A 231 13.64 7.85 13.96
CA LEU A 231 14.37 6.98 13.05
C LEU A 231 15.89 7.02 13.35
N LYS A 232 16.44 8.23 13.58
CA LYS A 232 17.86 8.41 13.94
C LYS A 232 18.23 7.75 15.27
N ASN A 233 17.30 7.74 16.24
CA ASN A 233 17.56 7.21 17.57
C ASN A 233 17.45 5.67 17.66
N ARG A 234 16.67 5.01 16.79
CA ARG A 234 16.48 3.55 16.85
C ARG A 234 17.68 2.77 16.37
N ASP A 235 18.25 3.20 15.25
CA ASP A 235 19.29 2.46 14.58
C ASP A 235 20.62 3.22 14.72
N ALA A 236 21.34 2.89 15.80
CA ALA A 236 22.67 3.43 16.12
C ALA A 236 23.67 3.33 14.95
N ALA A 237 23.37 2.52 13.93
CA ALA A 237 23.86 2.70 12.57
C ALA A 237 22.85 2.12 11.57
N LEU A 238 22.08 2.97 10.89
CA LEU A 238 21.41 2.55 9.65
C LEU A 238 22.48 2.13 8.66
N THR A 239 22.54 0.83 8.35
CA THR A 239 23.51 0.28 7.39
C THR A 239 22.81 -0.01 6.07
N CYS A 240 23.49 0.32 4.98
CA CYS A 240 23.08 -0.10 3.65
C CYS A 240 23.14 -1.63 3.59
N LEU A 241 22.04 -2.28 3.21
CA LEU A 241 21.95 -3.74 3.12
C LEU A 241 23.02 -4.35 2.22
N ARG A 242 23.42 -3.64 1.15
CA ARG A 242 24.34 -4.19 0.14
C ARG A 242 25.81 -3.99 0.47
N CYS A 243 26.21 -2.79 0.90
CA CYS A 243 27.61 -2.49 1.18
C CYS A 243 27.97 -2.54 2.68
N ASN A 244 26.98 -2.72 3.56
CA ASN A 244 27.11 -2.60 5.01
C ASN A 244 27.71 -1.25 5.47
N GLY A 245 27.74 -0.25 4.59
CA GLY A 245 28.19 1.10 4.89
C GLY A 245 27.16 1.84 5.73
N ASN A 246 27.62 2.70 6.63
CA ASN A 246 26.75 3.58 7.41
C ASN A 246 26.09 4.60 6.48
N LEU A 247 24.78 4.76 6.61
CA LEU A 247 24.02 5.76 5.87
C LEU A 247 24.13 7.13 6.55
N PRO A 248 24.12 8.22 5.78
CA PRO A 248 24.09 9.56 6.34
C PRO A 248 22.83 9.73 7.20
N GLN A 249 23.02 10.12 8.47
CA GLN A 249 21.93 10.31 9.43
C GLN A 249 21.41 11.75 9.44
N ASP A 250 21.82 12.60 8.51
CA ASP A 250 21.52 14.03 8.62
C ASP A 250 20.04 14.33 8.30
N GLU A 251 19.43 13.65 7.32
CA GLU A 251 18.02 13.85 6.93
C GLU A 251 17.41 12.54 6.36
N LEU A 252 16.68 11.76 7.19
CA LEU A 252 15.97 10.56 6.73
C LEU A 252 14.58 10.90 6.20
N MET A 253 13.99 11.97 6.71
CA MET A 253 12.82 12.64 6.16
C MET A 253 13.24 13.89 5.39
N CYS A 254 12.94 13.98 4.10
CA CYS A 254 13.22 15.18 3.33
C CYS A 254 12.28 16.32 3.76
N THR A 255 12.87 17.42 4.24
CA THR A 255 12.16 18.67 4.58
C THR A 255 12.41 19.79 3.56
N LYS A 256 13.13 19.47 2.47
CA LYS A 256 13.52 20.41 1.41
C LYS A 256 12.47 20.50 0.30
N PHE A 257 12.57 21.56 -0.51
CA PHE A 257 11.67 21.81 -1.64
C PHE A 257 11.72 20.64 -2.63
N GLY A 258 10.55 20.15 -3.06
CA GLY A 258 10.44 19.05 -4.03
C GLY A 258 10.45 17.64 -3.45
N GLY A 259 10.87 17.46 -2.19
CA GLY A 259 10.87 16.16 -1.50
C GLY A 259 10.16 16.15 -0.15
N PHE A 260 9.45 17.22 0.20
CA PHE A 260 8.85 17.40 1.52
C PHE A 260 7.99 16.19 1.95
N GLY A 261 8.33 15.58 3.08
CA GLY A 261 7.62 14.40 3.62
C GLY A 261 7.92 13.09 2.90
N ILE A 262 8.92 13.03 2.01
CA ILE A 262 9.41 11.77 1.42
C ILE A 262 10.51 11.19 2.31
N GLN A 263 10.47 9.88 2.52
CA GLN A 263 11.57 9.15 3.16
C GLN A 263 12.68 8.85 2.17
N GLU A 264 13.91 9.12 2.59
CA GLU A 264 15.12 8.82 1.83
C GLU A 264 15.66 7.43 2.21
N ASP A 265 16.50 6.86 1.34
CA ASP A 265 17.29 5.64 1.62
C ASP A 265 16.55 4.37 2.07
N ILE A 266 15.23 4.29 1.91
CA ILE A 266 14.42 3.10 2.26
C ILE A 266 13.64 2.60 1.03
N CYS A 267 13.67 1.29 0.80
CA CYS A 267 12.87 0.66 -0.25
C CYS A 267 11.43 0.47 0.23
N TYR A 268 10.46 0.93 -0.55
CA TYR A 268 9.03 0.83 -0.28
C TYR A 268 8.54 -0.61 -0.07
N GLU A 269 9.09 -1.57 -0.84
CA GLU A 269 8.60 -2.95 -0.84
C GLU A 269 9.20 -3.76 0.32
N CYS A 270 10.52 -3.76 0.46
CA CYS A 270 11.21 -4.57 1.47
C CYS A 270 11.49 -3.84 2.78
N THR A 271 11.26 -2.52 2.85
CA THR A 271 11.54 -1.65 4.02
C THR A 271 12.99 -1.70 4.51
N LYS A 272 13.92 -2.15 3.65
CA LYS A 272 15.36 -2.18 3.93
C LYS A 272 16.02 -0.89 3.45
N HIS A 273 17.13 -0.55 4.08
CA HIS A 273 17.88 0.66 3.78
C HIS A 273 19.01 0.42 2.77
N TYR A 274 19.24 1.40 1.90
CA TYR A 274 20.26 1.34 0.84
C TYR A 274 20.91 2.71 0.67
N CYS A 275 22.16 2.75 0.22
CA CYS A 275 22.86 4.01 -0.04
C CYS A 275 22.38 4.67 -1.35
N ASP A 276 22.28 6.01 -1.33
CA ASP A 276 21.96 6.84 -2.50
C ASP A 276 23.17 7.08 -3.42
N THR A 277 24.37 6.61 -3.04
CA THR A 277 25.61 6.99 -3.75
C THR A 277 25.72 6.32 -5.12
N TRP A 278 25.25 7.03 -6.15
CA TRP A 278 25.57 6.82 -7.57
C TRP A 278 27.09 6.74 -7.88
N ARG A 279 27.94 7.08 -6.91
CA ARG A 279 29.40 7.15 -7.08
C ARG A 279 30.09 5.81 -6.95
N ASP A 280 29.46 4.83 -6.32
CA ASP A 280 30.00 3.48 -6.20
C ASP A 280 29.23 2.58 -7.16
N SER A 281 29.85 2.25 -8.30
CA SER A 281 29.25 1.52 -9.43
C SER A 281 28.59 0.18 -9.09
N ASP A 282 28.80 -0.32 -7.87
CA ASP A 282 28.46 -1.68 -7.47
C ASP A 282 27.32 -1.74 -6.44
N CYS A 283 26.80 -0.60 -5.98
CA CYS A 283 25.69 -0.57 -5.01
C CYS A 283 24.32 -0.47 -5.70
N ASN A 284 23.36 -1.33 -5.30
CA ASN A 284 21.97 -1.22 -5.78
C ASN A 284 21.39 -0.07 -4.97
N PHE A 285 21.29 1.08 -5.61
CA PHE A 285 20.73 2.27 -4.99
C PHE A 285 19.21 2.16 -4.94
N VAL A 286 18.62 2.87 -3.99
CA VAL A 286 17.19 3.08 -3.97
C VAL A 286 16.87 4.25 -4.89
N SER A 287 16.03 4.02 -5.90
CA SER A 287 15.62 5.04 -6.85
C SER A 287 14.18 5.47 -6.58
N SER A 288 13.94 6.78 -6.65
CA SER A 288 12.58 7.32 -6.70
C SER A 288 12.02 7.20 -8.11
N CYS A 289 10.84 6.60 -8.25
CA CYS A 289 10.13 6.59 -9.52
C CYS A 289 9.42 7.94 -9.75
N GLY A 290 9.70 8.62 -10.85
CA GLY A 290 9.08 9.90 -11.21
C GLY A 290 7.58 9.84 -11.52
N GLN A 291 7.00 8.64 -11.68
CA GLN A 291 5.57 8.45 -11.93
C GLN A 291 4.80 8.22 -10.62
N CYS A 292 5.18 7.20 -9.85
CA CYS A 292 4.46 6.81 -8.63
C CYS A 292 5.05 7.42 -7.34
N GLU A 293 6.19 8.10 -7.46
CA GLU A 293 6.91 8.79 -6.37
C GLU A 293 7.26 7.91 -5.17
N ARG A 294 7.33 6.60 -5.38
CA ARG A 294 7.84 5.63 -4.41
C ARG A 294 9.28 5.28 -4.72
N LYS A 295 10.01 4.95 -3.66
CA LYS A 295 11.41 4.58 -3.71
C LYS A 295 11.57 3.06 -3.69
N TYR A 296 12.34 2.50 -4.60
CA TYR A 296 12.58 1.04 -4.64
C TYR A 296 14.05 0.73 -4.81
N CYS A 297 14.50 -0.38 -4.22
CA CYS A 297 15.78 -0.97 -4.58
C CYS A 297 15.62 -1.79 -5.87
N GLY A 298 16.72 -1.93 -6.62
CA GLY A 298 16.75 -2.69 -7.88
C GLY A 298 16.42 -4.19 -7.76
N GLU A 299 16.42 -4.74 -6.54
CA GLU A 299 16.01 -6.13 -6.28
C GLU A 299 14.48 -6.28 -6.21
N CYS A 300 13.78 -5.27 -5.70
CA CYS A 300 12.32 -5.31 -5.56
C CYS A 300 11.61 -4.88 -6.84
N VAL A 301 12.11 -3.82 -7.48
CA VAL A 301 11.53 -3.29 -8.71
C VAL A 301 12.67 -2.81 -9.61
N ALA A 302 12.69 -3.29 -10.85
CA ALA A 302 13.61 -2.78 -11.87
C ALA A 302 13.29 -1.31 -12.11
N ILE A 303 14.30 -0.44 -11.95
CA ILE A 303 14.20 0.99 -12.21
C ILE A 303 15.27 1.39 -13.21
N ASP A 304 14.88 2.21 -14.18
CA ASP A 304 15.79 2.73 -15.19
C ASP A 304 15.62 4.25 -15.33
N ARG A 305 16.68 4.92 -15.78
CA ARG A 305 16.73 6.38 -15.90
C ARG A 305 16.58 6.77 -17.35
N CYS A 306 15.59 7.62 -17.62
CA CYS A 306 15.42 8.17 -18.95
C CYS A 306 16.51 9.20 -19.22
N LYS A 307 17.34 8.97 -20.23
CA LYS A 307 18.42 9.91 -20.59
C LYS A 307 17.92 11.25 -21.12
N SER A 308 16.65 11.33 -21.55
CA SER A 308 16.08 12.57 -22.09
C SER A 308 15.44 13.48 -21.05
N CYS A 309 14.80 12.93 -20.01
CA CYS A 309 14.18 13.75 -18.94
C CYS A 309 14.89 13.61 -17.60
N GLU A 310 15.93 12.77 -17.52
CA GLU A 310 16.74 12.49 -16.34
C GLU A 310 16.00 11.89 -15.14
N TYR A 311 14.69 11.62 -15.26
CA TYR A 311 13.91 10.92 -14.24
C TYR A 311 14.08 9.40 -14.33
N ALA A 312 13.98 8.75 -13.17
CA ALA A 312 13.96 7.30 -13.07
C ALA A 312 12.52 6.77 -12.99
N TYR A 313 12.24 5.61 -13.58
CA TYR A 313 10.90 5.01 -13.59
C TYR A 313 10.97 3.51 -13.35
N CYS A 314 9.95 2.95 -12.70
CA CYS A 314 9.75 1.49 -12.65
C CYS A 314 9.60 0.97 -14.08
N VAL A 315 10.53 0.11 -14.50
CA VAL A 315 10.60 -0.48 -15.83
C VAL A 315 9.40 -1.39 -16.06
N ASP A 316 8.80 -1.29 -17.24
CA ASP A 316 7.65 -2.08 -17.71
C ASP A 316 6.34 -1.93 -16.93
N VAL A 317 6.37 -1.25 -15.77
CA VAL A 317 5.17 -0.99 -14.96
C VAL A 317 4.73 0.47 -15.04
N CYS A 318 5.62 1.42 -14.70
CA CYS A 318 5.29 2.84 -14.74
C CYS A 318 5.50 3.44 -16.13
N LYS A 319 6.58 3.05 -16.80
CA LYS A 319 6.94 3.50 -18.15
C LYS A 319 7.65 2.39 -18.91
N GLN A 320 7.34 2.30 -20.19
CA GLN A 320 8.15 1.53 -21.14
C GLN A 320 9.38 2.35 -21.55
N PHE A 321 10.47 1.66 -21.85
CA PHE A 321 11.72 2.25 -22.32
C PHE A 321 12.06 1.75 -23.72
N THR A 322 12.75 2.60 -24.49
CA THR A 322 13.29 2.27 -25.80
C THR A 322 14.77 2.64 -25.82
N ASP A 323 15.59 1.75 -26.37
CA ASP A 323 17.02 1.99 -26.54
C ASP A 323 17.26 3.13 -27.54
N CYS A 324 18.24 3.99 -27.23
CA CYS A 324 18.68 5.04 -28.13
C CYS A 324 19.26 4.42 -29.41
N SER A 325 18.88 4.97 -30.56
CA SER A 325 19.37 4.55 -31.88
C SER A 325 20.71 5.21 -32.27
N GLY A 326 21.30 6.02 -31.39
CA GLY A 326 22.61 6.65 -31.59
C GLY A 326 23.72 5.61 -31.63
N ASN A 327 24.74 5.83 -32.45
CA ASN A 327 25.77 4.82 -32.68
C ASN A 327 26.62 4.61 -31.42
N GLY A 328 26.62 3.39 -30.87
CA GLY A 328 27.29 3.08 -29.61
C GLY A 328 26.60 3.65 -28.36
N CYS A 329 25.37 4.16 -28.50
CA CYS A 329 24.60 4.67 -27.38
C CYS A 329 23.80 3.53 -26.72
N ASN A 330 24.16 3.19 -25.47
CA ASN A 330 23.42 2.20 -24.66
C ASN A 330 22.40 2.87 -23.73
N GLU A 331 22.06 4.14 -24.00
CA GLU A 331 21.14 4.92 -23.17
C GLU A 331 19.69 4.60 -23.52
N LYS A 332 18.80 4.76 -22.55
CA LYS A 332 17.37 4.48 -22.72
C LYS A 332 16.53 5.74 -22.61
N VAL A 333 15.42 5.75 -23.35
CA VAL A 333 14.46 6.86 -23.41
C VAL A 333 13.08 6.33 -23.00
N CYS A 334 12.41 6.99 -22.06
CA CYS A 334 11.08 6.59 -21.64
C CYS A 334 10.04 6.90 -22.73
N SER A 335 8.95 6.14 -22.73
CA SER A 335 7.80 6.26 -23.65
C SER A 335 7.28 7.69 -23.85
N ASP A 336 7.22 8.51 -22.80
CA ASP A 336 6.81 9.92 -22.92
C ASP A 336 7.82 10.73 -23.76
N CYS A 337 9.11 10.52 -23.54
CA CYS A 337 10.16 11.21 -24.30
C CYS A 337 10.29 10.66 -25.73
N VAL A 338 10.00 9.38 -25.96
CA VAL A 338 9.98 8.77 -27.30
C VAL A 338 8.99 9.52 -28.22
N ALA A 339 7.83 9.91 -27.70
CA ALA A 339 6.82 10.66 -28.46
C ALA A 339 7.34 12.02 -28.98
N HIS A 340 8.29 12.63 -28.26
CA HIS A 340 8.85 13.93 -28.61
C HIS A 340 10.22 13.85 -29.31
N LYS A 341 10.88 12.69 -29.28
CA LYS A 341 12.28 12.54 -29.72
C LYS A 341 12.47 11.45 -30.78
N SER A 342 11.39 11.00 -31.41
CA SER A 342 11.43 10.05 -32.52
C SER A 342 11.51 10.75 -33.87
N CYS A 343 12.32 10.20 -34.78
CA CYS A 343 12.34 10.63 -36.18
C CYS A 343 11.09 10.15 -36.90
N THR A 344 10.31 11.06 -37.48
CA THR A 344 9.09 10.69 -38.23
C THR A 344 9.35 9.92 -39.52
N LYS A 345 10.57 10.00 -40.08
CA LYS A 345 10.93 9.29 -41.32
C LYS A 345 11.39 7.85 -41.08
N CYS A 346 12.15 7.60 -40.02
CA CYS A 346 12.78 6.30 -39.78
C CYS A 346 12.40 5.64 -38.44
N ASN A 347 11.54 6.28 -37.64
CA ASN A 347 11.10 5.84 -36.31
C ASN A 347 12.22 5.57 -35.30
N LYS A 348 13.45 6.02 -35.60
CA LYS A 348 14.57 5.96 -34.65
C LYS A 348 14.34 6.92 -33.49
N VAL A 349 14.63 6.46 -32.28
CA VAL A 349 14.56 7.26 -31.05
C VAL A 349 15.96 7.71 -30.70
N MET A 350 16.15 9.01 -30.45
CA MET A 350 17.44 9.57 -30.05
C MET A 350 17.33 10.16 -28.65
N CYS A 351 18.30 9.89 -27.78
CA CYS A 351 18.40 10.56 -26.49
C CYS A 351 18.85 12.03 -26.68
N ALA A 352 18.67 12.87 -25.65
CA ALA A 352 19.05 14.29 -25.71
C ALA A 352 20.51 14.51 -26.12
N VAL A 353 21.43 13.67 -25.63
CA VAL A 353 22.87 13.75 -25.93
C VAL A 353 23.17 13.46 -27.40
N CYS A 354 22.61 12.39 -27.97
CA CYS A 354 22.82 12.05 -29.39
C CYS A 354 22.16 13.08 -30.32
N LEU A 355 21.08 13.75 -29.88
CA LEU A 355 20.49 14.87 -30.62
C LEU A 355 21.43 16.07 -30.67
N GLU A 356 22.07 16.41 -29.56
CA GLU A 356 23.00 17.54 -29.48
C GLU A 356 24.29 17.31 -30.30
N HIS A 357 24.78 16.07 -30.37
CA HIS A 357 25.97 15.72 -31.14
C HIS A 357 25.74 15.57 -32.65
N GLY A 358 24.49 15.73 -33.13
CA GLY A 358 24.22 15.74 -34.57
C GLY A 358 24.49 14.40 -35.26
N GLU A 359 24.33 13.27 -34.57
CA GLU A 359 24.52 11.91 -35.13
C GLU A 359 23.44 11.49 -36.14
N TRP A 360 22.80 12.46 -36.81
CA TRP A 360 21.81 12.24 -37.85
C TRP A 360 22.52 12.14 -39.18
N GLU A 361 22.76 10.91 -39.66
CA GLU A 361 23.33 10.69 -41.00
C GLU A 361 22.38 11.12 -42.13
N ASP A 362 21.12 11.50 -41.87
CA ASP A 362 20.19 11.96 -42.90
C ASP A 362 19.21 13.06 -42.42
N SER A 363 19.02 14.07 -43.26
CA SER A 363 18.25 15.31 -43.05
C SER A 363 16.74 15.08 -42.87
N ALA A 364 16.33 14.56 -41.71
CA ALA A 364 14.93 14.38 -41.34
C ALA A 364 14.48 15.47 -40.34
N ALA A 365 13.30 16.04 -40.59
CA ALA A 365 12.69 17.02 -39.71
C ALA A 365 12.24 16.35 -38.39
N ILE A 366 12.73 16.88 -37.28
CA ILE A 366 12.32 16.48 -35.91
C ILE A 366 11.00 17.17 -35.59
N VAL A 367 10.08 16.45 -34.94
CA VAL A 367 8.91 17.06 -34.29
C VAL A 367 9.44 17.66 -32.98
N MET A 368 9.63 18.97 -32.94
CA MET A 368 10.00 19.69 -31.72
C MET A 368 8.77 20.06 -30.90
#